data_AF-A0A3S0RY85-F1
#
_entry.id   AF-A0A3S0RY85-F1
#
_cell.length_a   1.000
_cell.length_b   1.000
_cell.length_c   1.000
_cell.angle_alpha   90.00
_cell.angle_beta   90.00
_cell.angle_gamma   90.00
#
_symmetry.space_group_name_H-M   'P 1'
#
loop_
_entity.id
_entity.type
_entity.pdbx_description
1 polymer ?
#
loop_
_entity_poly.entity_id
_entity_poly.type
_entity_poly.pdbx_seq_one_letter_code
_entity_poly.pdbx_strand_id
1 'polypeptide(L)'
;MHNPIIKGTLVRWKDDKGFGFIEPETASGTDSHTDVFIHVSQLRHMSRRPLEGDTIFFQIEHKPGGKLNAIEARIEGVEVKADANVEGQTRGKAKSRSKSTSKLKPKHGTPIGPILYRIGIMMVVLAIASFAYNRVIAPFLASSSASFFEQREAVAANDSLQLAQGSIQSGSVQKGTSQIAEAFKNRQSGLQVSSSGTISKILSDDNEGSRHQRFILRLSNGQTLLIAHNIDLAPRIAGIGVGDNVAFYGQYEFNNKGGVVHWTHRDPQGRHPGGWLKHKGQTYQ
;
A
#
# COMPACT_ATOMS: atom_id res chain seq x y z
N MET A 1 3.13 -30.46 -23.94
CA MET A 1 1.84 -30.55 -23.22
C MET A 1 1.20 -29.18 -23.33
N HIS A 2 -0.03 -29.07 -23.86
CA HIS A 2 -0.72 -27.79 -23.99
C HIS A 2 -1.38 -27.43 -22.66
N ASN A 3 -1.28 -26.17 -22.23
CA ASN A 3 -1.96 -25.72 -21.01
C ASN A 3 -3.47 -25.59 -21.30
N PRO A 4 -4.34 -26.08 -20.40
CA PRO A 4 -5.77 -25.95 -20.58
C PRO A 4 -6.18 -24.48 -20.56
N ILE A 5 -7.12 -24.11 -21.42
CA ILE A 5 -7.78 -22.80 -21.37
C ILE A 5 -8.76 -22.82 -20.19
N ILE A 6 -8.60 -21.86 -19.29
CA ILE A 6 -9.39 -21.67 -18.08
C ILE A 6 -10.26 -20.42 -18.27
N LYS A 7 -11.47 -20.47 -17.73
CA LYS A 7 -12.40 -19.34 -17.66
C LYS A 7 -12.27 -18.67 -16.29
N GLY A 8 -12.38 -17.34 -16.25
CA GLY A 8 -12.39 -16.58 -15.01
C GLY A 8 -12.94 -15.18 -15.19
N THR A 9 -13.11 -14.48 -14.08
CA THR A 9 -13.68 -13.12 -14.05
C THR A 9 -12.58 -12.11 -13.72
N LEU A 10 -12.51 -11.03 -14.48
CA LEU A 10 -11.59 -9.93 -14.19
C LEU A 10 -12.09 -9.15 -12.97
N VAL A 11 -11.61 -9.51 -11.79
CA VAL A 11 -12.04 -8.90 -10.52
C VAL A 11 -11.41 -7.54 -10.27
N ARG A 12 -10.30 -7.22 -10.96
CA ARG A 12 -9.62 -5.94 -10.81
C ARG A 12 -8.86 -5.54 -12.05
N TRP A 13 -9.00 -4.28 -12.48
CA TRP A 13 -8.28 -3.71 -13.62
C TRP A 13 -7.67 -2.34 -13.29
N LYS A 14 -6.38 -2.17 -13.56
CA LYS A 14 -5.67 -0.90 -13.44
C LYS A 14 -5.31 -0.40 -14.83
N ASP A 15 -6.19 0.41 -15.40
CA ASP A 15 -6.07 0.89 -16.78
C ASP A 15 -4.85 1.79 -17.02
N ASP A 16 -4.49 2.60 -16.02
CA ASP A 16 -3.33 3.48 -16.01
C ASP A 16 -2.01 2.72 -16.05
N LYS A 17 -1.95 1.56 -15.37
CA LYS A 17 -0.78 0.68 -15.32
C LYS A 17 -0.84 -0.46 -16.33
N GLY A 18 -1.96 -0.65 -17.00
CA GLY A 18 -2.17 -1.69 -18.00
C GLY A 18 -2.07 -3.11 -17.44
N PHE A 19 -2.62 -3.38 -16.25
CA PHE A 19 -2.68 -4.75 -15.72
C PHE A 19 -3.89 -4.99 -14.82
N GLY A 20 -4.22 -6.26 -14.57
CA GLY A 20 -5.32 -6.66 -13.72
C GLY A 20 -5.12 -8.04 -13.10
N PHE A 21 -6.19 -8.53 -12.47
CA PHE A 21 -6.24 -9.82 -11.79
C PHE A 21 -7.52 -10.56 -12.14
N ILE A 22 -7.40 -11.85 -12.43
CA ILE A 22 -8.49 -12.72 -12.83
C ILE A 22 -8.71 -13.76 -11.73
N GLU A 23 -9.95 -13.89 -11.29
CA GLU A 23 -10.40 -14.97 -10.42
C GLU A 23 -10.85 -16.17 -11.30
N PRO A 24 -10.13 -17.31 -11.28
CA PRO A 24 -10.48 -18.47 -12.10
C PRO A 24 -11.75 -19.19 -11.59
N GLU A 25 -12.68 -19.49 -12.49
CA GLU A 25 -13.94 -20.17 -12.18
C GLU A 25 -13.73 -21.62 -11.73
N THR A 26 -12.67 -22.28 -12.22
CA THR A 26 -12.36 -23.69 -11.95
C THR A 26 -11.48 -23.90 -10.72
N ALA A 27 -11.06 -22.85 -10.00
CA ALA A 27 -10.38 -23.01 -8.71
C ALA A 27 -11.38 -23.29 -7.57
N SER A 28 -12.28 -24.24 -7.80
CA SER A 28 -13.15 -24.83 -6.79
C SER A 28 -12.46 -26.09 -6.26
N GLY A 29 -11.66 -25.97 -5.19
CA GLY A 29 -11.18 -27.18 -4.50
C GLY A 29 -9.94 -27.10 -3.62
N THR A 30 -9.24 -25.96 -3.49
CA THR A 30 -8.15 -25.85 -2.51
C THR A 30 -8.05 -24.42 -2.03
N ASP A 31 -8.00 -24.24 -0.71
CA ASP A 31 -8.07 -23.03 0.13
C ASP A 31 -7.05 -21.90 -0.19
N SER A 32 -6.86 -21.59 -1.47
CA SER A 32 -5.90 -20.63 -1.97
C SER A 32 -6.58 -19.78 -3.04
N HIS A 33 -7.19 -18.67 -2.60
CA HIS A 33 -7.66 -17.58 -3.46
C HIS A 33 -6.46 -16.90 -4.16
N THR A 34 -5.81 -17.60 -5.08
CA THR A 34 -4.68 -17.05 -5.84
C THR A 34 -5.19 -16.47 -7.13
N ASP A 35 -5.37 -15.15 -7.14
CA ASP A 35 -5.69 -14.40 -8.35
C ASP A 35 -4.59 -14.58 -9.41
N VAL A 36 -5.01 -14.71 -10.67
CA VAL A 36 -4.10 -14.82 -11.81
C VAL A 36 -3.79 -13.43 -12.36
N PHE A 37 -2.50 -13.08 -12.45
CA PHE A 37 -2.07 -11.78 -12.95
C PHE A 37 -2.21 -11.70 -14.48
N ILE A 38 -2.83 -10.64 -14.99
CA ILE A 38 -2.92 -10.35 -16.42
C ILE A 38 -2.35 -8.97 -16.74
N HIS A 39 -1.58 -8.86 -17.83
CA HIS A 39 -1.08 -7.57 -18.34
C HIS A 39 -1.81 -7.21 -19.64
N VAL A 40 -2.01 -5.91 -19.91
CA VAL A 40 -2.69 -5.38 -21.10
C VAL A 40 -2.06 -5.86 -22.40
N SER A 41 -0.78 -6.23 -22.37
CA SER A 41 -0.11 -6.84 -23.52
C SER A 41 -0.80 -8.10 -24.02
N GLN A 42 -1.41 -8.88 -23.12
CA GLN A 42 -2.12 -10.11 -23.45
C GLN A 42 -3.48 -9.84 -24.09
N LEU A 43 -3.99 -8.61 -24.02
CA LEU A 43 -5.30 -8.18 -24.50
C LEU A 43 -5.21 -7.14 -25.63
N ARG A 44 -4.01 -6.93 -26.20
CA ARG A 44 -3.78 -5.93 -27.26
C ARG A 44 -4.63 -6.18 -28.50
N HIS A 45 -4.89 -7.45 -28.79
CA HIS A 45 -5.71 -7.90 -29.91
C HIS A 45 -7.21 -7.72 -29.64
N MET A 46 -7.64 -7.19 -28.49
CA MET A 46 -9.05 -6.93 -28.23
C MET A 46 -9.45 -5.53 -28.73
N SER A 47 -10.67 -5.40 -29.26
CA SER A 47 -11.24 -4.15 -29.80
C SER A 47 -11.38 -3.04 -28.76
N ARG A 48 -11.65 -3.40 -27.50
CA ARG A 48 -11.77 -2.46 -26.38
C ARG A 48 -10.80 -2.78 -25.24
N ARG A 49 -10.69 -1.81 -24.32
CA ARG A 49 -9.96 -1.98 -23.06
C ARG A 49 -10.73 -2.94 -22.12
N PRO A 50 -10.03 -3.66 -21.23
CA PRO A 50 -10.65 -4.56 -20.25
C PRO A 50 -11.38 -3.76 -19.17
N LEU A 51 -12.47 -4.32 -18.66
CA LEU A 51 -13.30 -3.75 -17.60
C LEU A 51 -13.49 -4.77 -16.47
N GLU A 52 -13.59 -4.29 -15.24
CA GLU A 52 -13.88 -5.16 -14.10
C GLU A 52 -15.24 -5.85 -14.29
N GLY A 53 -15.30 -7.15 -14.01
CA GLY A 53 -16.45 -8.02 -14.32
C GLY A 53 -16.37 -8.72 -15.68
N ASP A 54 -15.41 -8.37 -16.54
CA ASP A 54 -15.20 -9.07 -17.81
C ASP A 54 -14.90 -10.55 -17.61
N THR A 55 -15.56 -11.42 -18.37
CA THR A 55 -15.21 -12.83 -18.43
C THR A 55 -14.03 -13.04 -19.36
N ILE A 56 -12.95 -13.62 -18.84
CA ILE A 56 -11.69 -13.86 -19.55
C ILE A 56 -11.47 -15.36 -19.70
N PHE A 57 -11.14 -15.79 -20.91
CA PHE A 57 -10.55 -17.10 -21.15
C PHE A 57 -9.04 -16.95 -21.31
N PHE A 58 -8.25 -17.73 -20.60
CA PHE A 58 -6.79 -17.60 -20.57
C PHE A 58 -6.11 -18.92 -20.22
N GLN A 59 -4.81 -19.03 -20.48
CA GLN A 59 -3.99 -20.14 -19.97
C GLN A 59 -3.11 -19.65 -18.81
N ILE A 60 -2.81 -20.53 -17.86
CA ILE A 60 -1.93 -20.21 -16.73
C ILE A 60 -0.48 -20.53 -17.08
N GLU A 61 0.36 -19.51 -17.07
CA GLU A 61 1.81 -19.63 -17.04
C GLU A 61 2.30 -19.56 -15.58
N HIS A 62 3.05 -20.58 -15.16
CA HIS A 62 3.72 -20.58 -13.86
C HIS A 62 5.04 -19.85 -13.99
N LYS A 63 5.17 -18.71 -13.31
CA LYS A 63 6.45 -17.99 -13.23
C LYS A 63 7.26 -18.43 -12.01
N PRO A 64 8.60 -18.30 -12.06
CA PRO A 64 9.46 -18.49 -10.89
C PRO A 64 8.93 -17.70 -9.70
N GLY A 65 8.92 -18.31 -8.52
CA GLY A 65 8.39 -17.69 -7.30
C GLY A 65 6.88 -17.84 -7.09
N GLY A 66 6.21 -18.75 -7.82
CA GLY A 66 4.81 -19.13 -7.56
C GLY A 66 3.78 -18.12 -8.07
N LYS A 67 4.18 -17.15 -8.89
CA LYS A 67 3.25 -16.21 -9.50
C LYS A 67 2.56 -16.84 -10.71
N LEU A 68 1.22 -16.78 -10.73
CA LEU A 68 0.41 -17.23 -11.85
C LEU A 68 0.17 -16.06 -12.82
N ASN A 69 0.51 -16.25 -14.08
CA ASN A 69 0.33 -15.29 -15.14
C ASN A 69 -0.69 -15.81 -16.16
N ALA A 70 -1.66 -14.99 -16.53
CA ALA A 70 -2.53 -15.26 -17.66
C ALA A 70 -1.77 -14.96 -18.96
N ILE A 71 -1.77 -15.94 -19.87
CA ILE A 71 -1.28 -15.81 -21.23
C ILE A 71 -2.38 -16.19 -22.21
N GLU A 72 -2.27 -15.73 -23.47
CA GLU A 72 -3.26 -16.00 -24.53
C GLU A 72 -4.71 -15.65 -24.10
N ALA A 73 -4.85 -14.52 -23.42
CA ALA A 73 -6.11 -14.12 -22.81
C ALA A 73 -7.06 -13.50 -23.85
N ARG A 74 -8.35 -13.83 -23.76
CA ARG A 74 -9.43 -13.27 -24.59
C ARG A 74 -10.64 -12.92 -23.71
N ILE A 75 -11.27 -11.79 -23.99
CA ILE A 75 -12.50 -11.35 -23.29
C ILE A 75 -13.71 -11.92 -24.04
N GLU A 76 -14.63 -12.55 -23.31
CA GLU A 76 -15.90 -13.05 -23.85
C GLU A 76 -16.75 -11.90 -24.41
N GLY A 77 -17.33 -12.10 -25.61
CA GLY A 77 -18.21 -11.12 -26.24
C GLY A 77 -17.51 -9.86 -26.78
N VAL A 78 -16.18 -9.81 -26.79
CA VAL A 78 -15.41 -8.69 -27.34
C VAL A 78 -14.74 -9.09 -28.65
N GLU A 79 -15.02 -8.35 -29.71
CA GLU A 79 -14.41 -8.59 -31.02
C GLU A 79 -12.89 -8.47 -30.95
N VAL A 80 -12.19 -9.39 -31.59
CA VAL A 80 -10.74 -9.34 -31.80
C VAL A 80 -10.47 -8.28 -32.88
N LYS A 81 -9.58 -7.33 -32.58
CA LYS A 81 -8.99 -6.46 -33.62
C LYS A 81 -8.37 -7.36 -34.66
N ALA A 82 -8.86 -7.29 -35.89
CA ALA A 82 -8.19 -7.88 -37.01
C ALA A 82 -6.78 -7.26 -37.10
N ASP A 83 -5.76 -8.00 -36.68
CA ASP A 83 -4.37 -7.56 -36.80
C ASP A 83 -4.04 -7.52 -38.29
N ALA A 84 -4.08 -6.30 -38.85
CA ALA A 84 -3.40 -6.01 -40.08
C ALA A 84 -1.89 -6.15 -39.82
N ASN A 85 -1.35 -7.30 -40.23
CA ASN A 85 0.02 -7.52 -40.71
C ASN A 85 0.95 -8.38 -39.82
N VAL A 86 1.01 -9.69 -40.11
CA VAL A 86 2.25 -10.50 -40.16
C VAL A 86 2.17 -11.46 -41.37
N GLU A 87 2.84 -11.04 -42.44
CA GLU A 87 3.57 -11.76 -43.52
C GLU A 87 2.98 -12.96 -44.31
N GLY A 88 3.10 -12.85 -45.64
CA GLY A 88 3.61 -13.98 -46.44
C GLY A 88 2.86 -14.38 -47.72
N GLN A 89 3.11 -13.65 -48.82
CA GLN A 89 3.07 -14.11 -50.22
C GLN A 89 1.76 -14.69 -50.80
N THR A 90 1.10 -13.90 -51.66
CA THR A 90 0.94 -14.24 -53.10
C THR A 90 0.41 -13.05 -53.91
N ARG A 91 1.17 -12.73 -54.97
CA ARG A 91 0.80 -12.12 -56.26
C ARG A 91 -0.45 -11.20 -56.34
N GLY A 92 -0.24 -9.95 -56.78
CA GLY A 92 -1.32 -9.17 -57.40
C GLY A 92 -1.00 -7.70 -57.66
N LYS A 93 -0.66 -7.40 -58.91
CA LYS A 93 -0.42 -6.07 -59.50
C LYS A 93 -1.69 -5.17 -59.38
N ALA A 94 -1.55 -3.91 -58.94
CA ALA A 94 -2.17 -2.75 -59.61
C ALA A 94 -1.80 -1.41 -58.94
N LYS A 95 -1.33 -0.47 -59.76
CA LYS A 95 -1.21 0.96 -59.49
C LYS A 95 -2.59 1.56 -59.20
N SER A 96 -2.69 2.46 -58.22
CA SER A 96 -3.31 3.77 -58.49
C SER A 96 -2.78 4.83 -57.52
N ARG A 97 -2.80 6.05 -58.01
CA ARG A 97 -2.12 7.25 -57.54
C ARG A 97 -3.24 8.23 -57.18
N SER A 98 -3.26 8.77 -55.96
CA SER A 98 -3.94 10.03 -55.69
C SER A 98 -3.36 10.72 -54.46
N LYS A 99 -3.35 12.04 -54.56
CA LYS A 99 -2.65 13.05 -53.76
C LYS A 99 -3.71 13.84 -52.98
N SER A 100 -3.27 14.67 -52.02
CA SER A 100 -4.01 15.82 -51.44
C SER A 100 -4.94 15.47 -50.26
N THR A 101 -5.07 16.19 -49.15
CA THR A 101 -4.53 17.47 -48.63
C THR A 101 -4.96 17.61 -47.16
N SER A 102 -4.12 18.29 -46.36
CA SER A 102 -4.38 19.05 -45.12
C SER A 102 -5.80 19.13 -44.52
N LYS A 103 -5.90 19.03 -43.18
CA LYS A 103 -6.44 20.11 -42.30
C LYS A 103 -6.35 19.79 -40.79
N LEU A 104 -5.62 20.68 -40.11
CA LEU A 104 -5.85 21.35 -38.81
C LEU A 104 -6.43 20.59 -37.59
N LYS A 105 -5.69 20.73 -36.48
CA LYS A 105 -6.05 20.46 -35.07
C LYS A 105 -7.28 21.26 -34.60
N PRO A 106 -7.86 20.85 -33.46
CA PRO A 106 -7.91 21.77 -32.32
C PRO A 106 -7.39 21.17 -31.00
N LYS A 107 -6.85 22.05 -30.16
CA LYS A 107 -6.48 21.87 -28.75
C LYS A 107 -7.70 22.16 -27.86
N HIS A 108 -8.03 21.28 -26.93
CA HIS A 108 -8.67 21.53 -25.61
C HIS A 108 -8.94 20.15 -24.99
N GLY A 109 -8.79 19.85 -23.70
CA GLY A 109 -8.41 20.60 -22.53
C GLY A 109 -8.19 19.54 -21.43
N THR A 110 -7.30 19.84 -20.48
CA THR A 110 -7.10 19.02 -19.27
C THR A 110 -8.36 19.02 -18.40
N PRO A 111 -8.91 17.86 -17.99
CA PRO A 111 -9.72 17.80 -16.80
C PRO A 111 -8.83 17.50 -15.59
N ILE A 112 -8.87 18.45 -14.66
CA ILE A 112 -8.33 18.37 -13.31
C ILE A 112 -9.31 17.56 -12.45
N GLY A 113 -8.83 16.50 -11.79
CA GLY A 113 -9.46 15.83 -10.62
C GLY A 113 -10.16 14.47 -10.87
N PRO A 114 -10.32 13.61 -9.84
CA PRO A 114 -10.15 13.86 -8.40
C PRO A 114 -9.02 13.04 -7.72
N ILE A 115 -8.28 13.74 -6.84
CA ILE A 115 -7.14 13.28 -6.03
C ILE A 115 -7.64 12.52 -4.79
N LEU A 116 -8.24 11.33 -4.95
CA LEU A 116 -8.71 10.55 -3.78
C LEU A 116 -8.44 9.05 -3.81
N TYR A 117 -8.11 8.46 -4.96
CA TYR A 117 -8.05 6.99 -5.05
C TYR A 117 -6.69 6.35 -4.70
N ARG A 118 -5.82 7.07 -3.98
CA ARG A 118 -4.39 6.73 -3.90
C ARG A 118 -3.95 5.98 -2.65
N ILE A 119 -4.84 5.73 -1.71
CA ILE A 119 -4.47 5.19 -0.41
C ILE A 119 -4.75 3.67 -0.31
N GLY A 120 -5.77 3.16 -1.00
CA GLY A 120 -6.05 1.71 -1.04
C GLY A 120 -5.02 0.87 -1.81
N ILE A 121 -4.20 1.49 -2.68
CA ILE A 121 -3.20 0.79 -3.50
C ILE A 121 -1.88 0.55 -2.73
N MET A 122 -1.65 1.28 -1.63
CA MET A 122 -0.43 1.18 -0.82
C MET A 122 -0.35 -0.05 0.11
N MET A 123 -1.46 -0.77 0.30
CA MET A 123 -1.53 -1.91 1.23
C MET A 123 -1.18 -3.26 0.59
N VAL A 124 -1.09 -3.35 -0.75
CA VAL A 124 -0.88 -4.64 -1.45
C VAL A 124 0.59 -4.94 -1.74
N VAL A 125 1.49 -3.95 -1.70
CA VAL A 125 2.90 -4.13 -2.16
C VAL A 125 3.88 -4.51 -1.02
N LEU A 126 3.48 -4.42 0.26
CA LEU A 126 4.40 -4.61 1.41
C LEU A 126 4.31 -5.99 2.09
N ALA A 127 3.50 -6.91 1.57
CA ALA A 127 3.35 -8.24 2.14
C ALA A 127 4.50 -9.21 1.78
N ILE A 128 5.22 -9.05 0.67
CA ILE A 128 6.04 -10.14 0.09
C ILE A 128 7.51 -10.19 0.56
N ALA A 129 8.10 -9.13 1.12
CA ALA A 129 9.57 -9.07 1.30
C ALA A 129 10.13 -9.36 2.71
N SER A 130 9.52 -10.24 3.53
CA SER A 130 10.09 -10.51 4.89
C SER A 130 9.82 -11.92 5.40
N PHE A 131 10.15 -12.93 4.60
CA PHE A 131 10.02 -14.35 5.01
C PHE A 131 11.33 -14.96 5.56
N ALA A 132 12.45 -14.22 5.60
CA ALA A 132 13.76 -14.87 5.75
C ALA A 132 14.69 -14.35 6.87
N TYR A 133 14.21 -13.72 7.96
CA TYR A 133 15.17 -13.15 8.94
C TYR A 133 15.01 -13.44 10.43
N ASN A 134 13.91 -14.01 10.92
CA ASN A 134 13.76 -14.17 12.38
C ASN A 134 13.75 -15.64 12.83
N ARG A 135 14.91 -16.28 12.71
CA ARG A 135 15.31 -17.31 13.66
C ARG A 135 16.71 -16.99 14.16
N VAL A 136 16.89 -17.14 15.48
CA VAL A 136 18.14 -17.08 16.26
C VAL A 136 18.39 -15.73 16.99
N ILE A 137 18.64 -15.85 18.30
CA ILE A 137 19.10 -14.88 19.32
C ILE A 137 18.02 -14.14 20.15
N ALA A 138 17.58 -14.78 21.23
CA ALA A 138 17.56 -14.17 22.56
C ALA A 138 17.94 -15.28 23.56
N PRO A 139 18.99 -15.07 24.37
CA PRO A 139 18.73 -14.89 25.79
C PRO A 139 19.69 -13.86 26.44
N PHE A 140 19.56 -13.68 27.77
CA PHE A 140 20.40 -12.89 28.71
C PHE A 140 19.83 -11.48 29.00
N LEU A 141 19.51 -11.04 30.21
CA LEU A 141 19.52 -11.62 31.56
C LEU A 141 18.51 -10.85 32.44
N ALA A 142 18.04 -11.52 33.49
CA ALA A 142 17.49 -10.88 34.68
C ALA A 142 18.63 -10.35 35.58
N SER A 143 18.43 -9.21 36.24
CA SER A 143 18.31 -9.10 37.71
C SER A 143 18.82 -7.78 38.30
N SER A 144 18.10 -7.34 39.34
CA SER A 144 18.51 -6.59 40.54
C SER A 144 19.10 -5.17 40.39
N SER A 145 18.44 -4.19 41.01
CA SER A 145 18.64 -3.89 42.44
C SER A 145 17.71 -2.77 42.91
N ALA A 146 17.15 -2.96 44.10
CA ALA A 146 16.40 -1.93 44.83
C ALA A 146 17.35 -1.18 45.78
N SER A 147 17.02 0.11 45.95
CA SER A 147 17.23 0.99 47.11
C SER A 147 18.65 1.45 47.50
N PHE A 148 18.85 2.78 47.48
CA PHE A 148 19.45 3.54 48.61
C PHE A 148 19.18 5.08 48.53
N PHE A 149 18.64 5.62 49.64
CA PHE A 149 18.72 6.97 50.23
C PHE A 149 18.41 8.28 49.44
N GLU A 150 17.24 8.84 49.77
CA GLU A 150 17.01 10.10 50.52
C GLU A 150 17.99 11.28 50.38
N GLN A 151 17.44 12.45 49.98
CA GLN A 151 17.40 13.71 50.75
C GLN A 151 17.52 14.96 49.84
N ARG A 152 16.41 15.70 49.64
CA ARG A 152 16.24 17.14 49.97
C ARG A 152 14.98 17.75 49.34
N GLU A 153 14.19 18.34 50.23
CA GLU A 153 13.03 19.21 49.99
C GLU A 153 13.37 20.52 49.25
N ALA A 154 12.30 21.12 48.73
CA ALA A 154 12.12 22.53 48.38
C ALA A 154 12.30 22.95 46.91
N VAL A 155 11.39 22.48 46.02
CA VAL A 155 10.81 23.31 44.92
C VAL A 155 9.35 22.89 44.66
N ALA A 156 8.51 22.90 45.71
CA ALA A 156 7.08 22.56 45.60
C ALA A 156 6.24 23.82 45.28
N ALA A 157 6.08 24.12 43.99
CA ALA A 157 4.98 24.97 43.50
C ALA A 157 4.69 24.80 41.99
N ASN A 158 5.61 24.22 41.20
CA ASN A 158 5.41 24.03 39.75
C ASN A 158 5.26 22.55 39.32
N ASP A 159 5.49 21.59 40.22
CA ASP A 159 5.60 20.16 39.89
C ASP A 159 4.23 19.45 39.81
N SER A 160 3.21 19.97 40.50
CA SER A 160 1.86 19.40 40.56
C SER A 160 1.09 19.50 39.23
N LEU A 161 1.42 20.49 38.39
CA LEU A 161 0.82 20.64 37.05
C LEU A 161 1.50 19.76 36.01
N GLN A 162 2.80 19.47 36.17
CA GLN A 162 3.58 18.68 35.22
C GLN A 162 3.35 17.17 35.43
N LEU A 163 3.13 16.73 36.67
CA LEU A 163 2.72 15.35 37.01
C LEU A 163 1.29 15.02 36.54
N ALA A 164 0.38 16.01 36.56
CA ALA A 164 -0.96 15.86 36.00
C ALA A 164 -0.93 15.77 34.47
N GLN A 165 -0.11 16.57 33.78
CA GLN A 165 0.01 16.50 32.32
C GLN A 165 0.70 15.22 31.83
N GLY A 166 1.76 14.78 32.52
CA GLY A 166 2.47 13.53 32.20
C GLY A 166 1.61 12.28 32.38
N SER A 167 0.74 12.25 33.40
CA SER A 167 -0.17 11.12 33.66
C SER A 167 -1.34 11.03 32.68
N ILE A 168 -1.84 12.17 32.18
CA ILE A 168 -2.88 12.19 31.13
C ILE A 168 -2.30 11.75 29.77
N GLN A 169 -1.04 12.08 29.48
CA GLN A 169 -0.43 11.81 28.18
C GLN A 169 -0.04 10.34 27.92
N SER A 170 0.78 9.65 28.71
CA SER A 170 0.25 8.94 29.88
C SER A 170 -0.90 8.01 29.48
N GLY A 171 -2.06 8.17 30.11
CA GLY A 171 -3.27 7.39 29.83
C GLY A 171 -3.72 7.38 28.37
N SER A 172 -3.56 8.49 27.64
CA SER A 172 -4.00 8.58 26.24
C SER A 172 -3.22 7.66 25.29
N VAL A 173 -1.90 7.54 25.49
CA VAL A 173 -1.02 6.64 24.71
C VAL A 173 -1.37 5.18 24.98
N GLN A 174 -1.62 4.79 26.23
CA GLN A 174 -1.96 3.39 26.54
C GLN A 174 -3.33 3.04 25.96
N LYS A 175 -4.32 3.95 26.05
CA LYS A 175 -5.64 3.75 25.43
C LYS A 175 -5.53 3.54 23.92
N GLY A 176 -4.77 4.40 23.23
CA GLY A 176 -4.57 4.25 21.79
C GLY A 176 -3.79 3.00 21.41
N THR A 177 -2.80 2.61 22.21
CA THR A 177 -2.07 1.33 22.03
C THR A 177 -3.01 0.12 22.17
N SER A 178 -3.90 0.13 23.17
CA SER A 178 -4.91 -0.92 23.35
C SER A 178 -5.92 -0.95 22.20
N GLN A 179 -6.38 0.22 21.73
CA GLN A 179 -7.28 0.32 20.56
C GLN A 179 -6.65 -0.30 19.30
N ILE A 180 -5.36 -0.05 19.06
CA ILE A 180 -4.62 -0.62 17.93
C ILE A 180 -4.47 -2.14 18.09
N ALA A 181 -4.23 -2.63 19.30
CA ALA A 181 -4.13 -4.06 19.59
C ALA A 181 -5.46 -4.79 19.32
N GLU A 182 -6.56 -4.18 19.76
CA GLU A 182 -7.91 -4.70 19.52
C GLU A 182 -8.25 -4.67 18.02
N ALA A 183 -7.96 -3.58 17.33
CA ALA A 183 -8.14 -3.47 15.89
C ALA A 183 -7.37 -4.53 15.11
N PHE A 184 -6.12 -4.81 15.51
CA PHE A 184 -5.32 -5.86 14.92
C PHE A 184 -5.89 -7.26 15.17
N LYS A 185 -6.27 -7.56 16.42
CA LYS A 185 -6.91 -8.83 16.81
C LYS A 185 -8.20 -9.07 16.00
N ASN A 186 -8.98 -8.03 15.80
CA ASN A 186 -10.28 -8.09 15.12
C ASN A 186 -10.19 -7.81 13.60
N ARG A 187 -8.98 -7.62 13.05
CA ARG A 187 -8.73 -7.30 11.63
C ARG A 187 -9.50 -6.08 11.12
N GLN A 188 -9.65 -5.06 11.96
CA GLN A 188 -10.35 -3.82 11.66
C GLN A 188 -9.46 -2.80 10.94
N SER A 189 -10.07 -1.92 10.18
CA SER A 189 -9.43 -0.92 9.33
C SER A 189 -10.19 0.41 9.40
N GLY A 190 -9.62 1.49 8.88
CA GLY A 190 -10.26 2.80 8.85
C GLY A 190 -10.35 3.53 10.20
N LEU A 191 -9.66 3.05 11.23
CA LEU A 191 -9.74 3.61 12.59
C LEU A 191 -8.76 4.77 12.77
N GLN A 192 -9.24 5.92 13.23
CA GLN A 192 -8.36 7.01 13.63
C GLN A 192 -7.75 6.68 15.02
N VAL A 193 -6.42 6.65 15.10
CA VAL A 193 -5.67 6.23 16.28
C VAL A 193 -4.57 7.24 16.63
N SER A 194 -4.23 7.34 17.92
CA SER A 194 -3.11 8.13 18.43
C SER A 194 -2.29 7.29 19.40
N SER A 195 -0.98 7.22 19.21
CA SER A 195 -0.07 6.54 20.15
C SER A 195 1.38 7.01 19.93
N SER A 196 2.32 6.38 20.63
CA SER A 196 3.76 6.56 20.41
C SER A 196 4.49 5.23 20.47
N GLY A 197 5.61 5.15 19.77
CA GLY A 197 6.48 3.98 19.82
C GLY A 197 7.92 4.33 19.44
N THR A 198 8.81 3.37 19.63
CA THR A 198 10.21 3.48 19.25
C THR A 198 10.41 3.00 17.82
N ILE A 199 11.26 3.69 17.06
CA ILE A 199 11.62 3.26 15.70
C ILE A 199 12.44 1.98 15.82
N SER A 200 11.87 0.87 15.33
CA SER A 200 12.55 -0.43 15.27
C SER A 200 13.29 -0.63 13.94
N LYS A 201 12.85 0.04 12.87
CA LYS A 201 13.48 -0.05 11.54
C LYS A 201 13.15 1.16 10.69
N ILE A 202 14.14 1.68 9.97
CA ILE A 202 13.94 2.67 8.90
C ILE A 202 13.92 1.94 7.57
N LEU A 203 12.96 2.27 6.70
CA LEU A 203 12.84 1.71 5.36
C LEU A 203 13.17 2.80 4.34
N SER A 204 13.58 2.39 3.12
CA SER A 204 13.71 3.34 2.01
C SER A 204 12.38 4.05 1.77
N ASP A 205 12.44 5.33 1.41
CA ASP A 205 11.25 6.06 1.00
C ASP A 205 10.59 5.33 -0.18
N ASP A 206 9.26 5.31 -0.19
CA ASP A 206 8.51 4.91 -1.37
C ASP A 206 8.35 6.12 -2.29
N ASN A 207 8.80 5.97 -3.54
CA ASN A 207 8.76 7.01 -4.55
C ASN A 207 7.80 6.69 -5.71
N GLU A 208 7.00 5.62 -5.59
CA GLU A 208 6.00 5.27 -6.60
C GLU A 208 4.66 5.99 -6.34
N GLY A 209 4.32 6.96 -7.19
CA GLY A 209 3.10 7.75 -7.02
C GLY A 209 3.30 8.88 -6.02
N SER A 210 2.41 8.99 -5.02
CA SER A 210 2.64 9.92 -3.91
C SER A 210 3.77 9.38 -3.04
N ARG A 211 4.76 10.22 -2.75
CA ARG A 211 5.96 9.79 -2.05
C ARG A 211 5.67 9.58 -0.56
N HIS A 212 6.21 8.52 0.01
CA HIS A 212 6.06 8.22 1.44
C HIS A 212 7.39 7.93 2.12
N GLN A 213 7.65 8.60 3.25
CA GLN A 213 8.66 8.15 4.19
C GLN A 213 8.11 6.96 4.98
N ARG A 214 8.92 5.92 5.12
CA ARG A 214 8.50 4.65 5.74
C ARG A 214 9.43 4.22 6.85
N PHE A 215 8.85 3.82 7.97
CA PHE A 215 9.59 3.24 9.11
C PHE A 215 8.66 2.41 9.97
N ILE A 216 9.21 1.50 10.76
CA ILE A 216 8.47 0.59 11.63
C ILE A 216 8.60 1.08 13.07
N LEU A 217 7.46 1.38 13.71
CA LEU A 217 7.39 1.63 15.14
C LEU A 217 7.13 0.32 15.90
N ARG A 218 7.71 0.20 17.09
CA ARG A 218 7.34 -0.77 18.11
C ARG A 218 6.62 -0.02 19.24
N LEU A 219 5.36 -0.38 19.47
CA LEU A 219 4.56 0.17 20.55
C LEU A 219 4.94 -0.46 21.90
N SER A 220 4.45 0.12 23.00
CA SER A 220 4.73 -0.35 24.37
C SER A 220 4.21 -1.77 24.65
N ASN A 221 3.15 -2.21 23.95
CA ASN A 221 2.63 -3.58 24.02
C ASN A 221 3.40 -4.57 23.14
N GLY A 222 4.47 -4.14 22.46
CA GLY A 222 5.29 -4.97 21.58
C GLY A 222 4.76 -5.13 20.15
N GLN A 223 3.55 -4.64 19.83
CA GLN A 223 3.03 -4.63 18.46
C GLN A 223 3.87 -3.68 17.58
N THR A 224 4.05 -4.06 16.32
CA THR A 224 4.75 -3.23 15.33
C THR A 224 3.76 -2.59 14.36
N LEU A 225 4.05 -1.36 13.95
CA LEU A 225 3.28 -0.63 12.94
C LEU A 225 4.21 -0.12 11.86
N LEU A 226 3.80 -0.22 10.60
CA LEU A 226 4.41 0.56 9.55
C LEU A 226 3.81 1.97 9.56
N ILE A 227 4.65 3.00 9.59
CA ILE A 227 4.24 4.36 9.30
C ILE A 227 4.48 4.63 7.80
N ALA A 228 3.45 5.09 7.10
CA ALA A 228 3.50 5.57 5.72
C ALA A 228 3.16 7.06 5.69
N HIS A 229 4.17 7.90 5.83
CA HIS A 229 4.01 9.35 5.92
C HIS A 229 4.17 10.01 4.55
N ASN A 230 3.11 10.63 4.03
CA ASN A 230 3.13 11.26 2.71
C ASN A 230 3.98 12.54 2.72
N ILE A 231 5.15 12.49 2.08
CA ILE A 231 6.13 13.59 2.06
C ILE A 231 5.90 14.60 0.94
N ASP A 232 4.85 14.43 0.14
CA ASP A 232 4.36 15.46 -0.78
C ASP A 232 3.41 16.44 -0.08
N LEU A 233 2.76 16.00 1.00
CA LEU A 233 1.75 16.78 1.73
C LEU A 233 2.27 17.37 3.04
N ALA A 234 3.27 16.72 3.65
CA ALA A 234 3.92 17.19 4.88
C ALA A 234 5.46 17.04 4.78
N PRO A 235 6.24 17.81 5.55
CA PRO A 235 7.70 17.67 5.51
C PRO A 235 8.16 16.29 5.96
N ARG A 236 9.14 15.71 5.25
CA ARG A 236 9.84 14.50 5.69
C ARG A 236 10.49 14.74 7.06
N ILE A 237 10.44 13.74 7.96
CA ILE A 237 11.13 13.82 9.24
C ILE A 237 12.63 13.61 9.01
N ALA A 238 13.41 14.66 9.23
CA ALA A 238 14.86 14.61 9.13
C ALA A 238 15.49 13.99 10.39
N GLY A 239 16.59 13.25 10.21
CA GLY A 239 17.41 12.77 11.31
C GLY A 239 16.73 11.79 12.27
N ILE A 240 15.73 11.02 11.82
CA ILE A 240 15.22 9.88 12.57
C ILE A 240 16.21 8.72 12.53
N GLY A 241 16.39 8.06 13.67
CA GLY A 241 17.21 6.87 13.85
C GLY A 241 16.43 5.73 14.50
N VAL A 242 16.96 4.51 14.40
CA VAL A 242 16.47 3.38 15.20
C VAL A 242 16.66 3.70 16.69
N GLY A 243 15.63 3.47 17.50
CA GLY A 243 15.58 3.81 18.92
C GLY A 243 14.88 5.14 19.24
N ASP A 244 14.73 6.04 18.27
CA ASP A 244 14.01 7.30 18.49
C ASP A 244 12.53 7.04 18.80
N ASN A 245 11.96 7.83 19.71
CA ASN A 245 10.53 7.78 20.01
C ASN A 245 9.75 8.75 19.11
N VAL A 246 8.71 8.25 18.44
CA VAL A 246 7.83 9.03 17.58
C VAL A 246 6.39 8.84 18.05
N ALA A 247 5.70 9.95 18.31
CA ALA A 247 4.26 9.95 18.52
C ALA A 247 3.55 10.20 17.18
N PHE A 248 2.35 9.66 17.02
CA PHE A 248 1.59 9.77 15.79
C PHE A 248 0.10 9.90 16.08
N TYR A 249 -0.59 10.54 15.14
CA TYR A 249 -2.03 10.51 14.99
C TYR A 249 -2.34 10.30 13.51
N GLY A 250 -3.15 9.31 13.19
CA GLY A 250 -3.46 8.94 11.81
C GLY A 250 -4.48 7.83 11.73
N GLN A 251 -4.80 7.42 10.51
CA GLN A 251 -5.70 6.29 10.26
C GLN A 251 -4.93 4.98 10.22
N TYR A 252 -5.44 3.98 10.93
CA TYR A 252 -4.92 2.63 11.01
C TYR A 252 -5.61 1.72 10.00
N GLU A 253 -4.81 0.90 9.33
CA GLU A 253 -5.24 -0.12 8.39
C GLU A 253 -4.63 -1.48 8.75
N PHE A 254 -5.45 -2.53 8.75
CA PHE A 254 -4.99 -3.88 9.07
C PHE A 254 -4.05 -4.45 7.98
N ASN A 255 -3.01 -5.14 8.44
CA ASN A 255 -2.28 -6.14 7.67
C ASN A 255 -1.78 -7.24 8.62
N ASN A 256 -1.30 -8.37 8.11
CA ASN A 256 -0.79 -9.48 8.94
C ASN A 256 0.57 -9.21 9.63
N LYS A 257 1.15 -8.01 9.50
CA LYS A 257 2.43 -7.60 10.10
C LYS A 257 2.27 -6.56 11.21
N GLY A 258 1.06 -6.38 11.72
CA GLY A 258 0.73 -5.49 12.83
C GLY A 258 -0.04 -4.23 12.44
N GLY A 259 -0.16 -3.95 11.13
CA GLY A 259 -0.92 -2.84 10.56
C GLY A 259 -0.06 -1.69 10.01
N VAL A 260 -0.72 -0.76 9.33
CA VAL A 260 -0.13 0.46 8.75
C VAL A 260 -0.87 1.67 9.31
N VAL A 261 -0.13 2.73 9.62
CA VAL A 261 -0.70 4.05 9.88
C VAL A 261 -0.31 5.01 8.76
N HIS A 262 -1.33 5.61 8.16
CA HIS A 262 -1.23 6.63 7.12
C HIS A 262 -2.10 7.85 7.50
N TRP A 263 -2.34 8.79 6.58
CA TRP A 263 -3.03 10.04 6.89
C TRP A 263 -2.40 10.82 8.05
N THR A 264 -1.07 10.74 8.17
CA THR A 264 -0.30 11.46 9.21
C THR A 264 0.06 12.88 8.76
N HIS A 265 -0.88 13.54 8.08
CA HIS A 265 -0.77 14.90 7.56
C HIS A 265 -2.15 15.59 7.60
N ARG A 266 -2.19 16.92 7.45
CA ARG A 266 -3.45 17.63 7.26
C ARG A 266 -4.07 17.24 5.91
N ASP A 267 -5.40 17.10 5.85
CA ASP A 267 -6.11 17.01 4.59
C ASP A 267 -6.33 18.44 4.04
N PRO A 268 -5.70 18.84 2.92
CA PRO A 268 -5.88 20.18 2.36
C PRO A 268 -7.33 20.51 1.99
N GLN A 269 -8.16 19.49 1.78
CA GLN A 269 -9.55 19.64 1.38
C GLN A 269 -10.54 19.39 2.53
N GLY A 270 -10.06 18.98 3.71
CA GLY A 270 -10.88 18.77 4.91
C GLY A 270 -11.98 17.71 4.79
N ARG A 271 -11.83 16.74 3.89
CA ARG A 271 -12.79 15.64 3.66
C ARG A 271 -12.51 14.41 4.52
N HIS A 272 -11.31 14.32 5.09
CA HIS A 272 -10.90 13.27 6.01
C HIS A 272 -10.26 13.89 7.27
N PRO A 273 -10.41 13.26 8.46
CA PRO A 273 -9.61 13.62 9.62
C PRO A 273 -8.12 13.64 9.25
N GLY A 274 -7.46 14.76 9.53
CA GLY A 274 -6.02 14.87 9.36
C GLY A 274 -5.26 14.05 10.40
N GLY A 275 -3.94 14.09 10.31
CA GLY A 275 -3.03 13.48 11.24
C GLY A 275 -1.72 14.21 11.34
N TRP A 276 -0.81 13.64 12.12
CA TRP A 276 0.52 14.21 12.35
C TRP A 276 1.49 13.14 12.84
N LEU A 277 2.78 13.42 12.66
CA LEU A 277 3.87 12.77 13.39
C LEU A 277 4.56 13.77 14.31
N LYS A 278 5.06 13.33 15.46
CA LYS A 278 5.79 14.17 16.40
C LYS A 278 7.09 13.49 16.82
N HIS A 279 8.20 14.18 16.63
CA HIS A 279 9.55 13.70 16.94
C HIS A 279 10.38 14.85 17.53
N LYS A 280 11.08 14.62 18.65
CA LYS A 280 11.93 15.62 19.34
C LYS A 280 11.25 16.99 19.52
N GLY A 281 9.96 16.96 19.89
CA GLY A 281 9.14 18.16 20.13
C GLY A 281 8.56 18.81 18.87
N GLN A 282 9.01 18.45 17.67
CA GLN A 282 8.51 18.97 16.40
C GLN A 282 7.36 18.13 15.85
N THR A 283 6.35 18.80 15.30
CA THR A 283 5.17 18.18 14.67
C THR A 283 5.24 18.33 13.15
N TYR A 284 4.93 17.25 12.43
CA TYR A 284 4.97 17.12 10.98
C TYR A 284 3.56 16.79 10.48
N GLN A 285 2.96 17.69 9.69
CA GLN A 285 1.60 17.57 9.14
C GLN A 285 1.29 18.55 8.01
#